data_AF-R0LF15-F1
#
_entry.id   AF-R0LF15-F1
#
_cell.length_a   1.000
_cell.length_b   1.000
_cell.length_c   1.000
_cell.angle_alpha   90.00
_cell.angle_beta   90.00
_cell.angle_gamma   90.00
#
_symmetry.space_group_name_H-M   'P 1'
#
loop_
_entity.id
_entity.type
_entity.pdbx_description
1 polymer ?
#
loop_
_entity_poly.entity_id
_entity_poly.type
_entity_poly.pdbx_seq_one_letter_code
_entity_poly.pdbx_strand_id
1 'polypeptide(L)' 'VPAPSHPVLAAVGEAAVLPCCPDLGASAQPSEVSWLQMPHSSLVHHYSEQKGQDREQTPEYRGRTEL' A
#
# COMPACT_ATOMS: atom_id res chain seq x y z
N VAL A 1 9.89 8.92 1.04
CA VAL A 1 9.23 10.25 1.24
C VAL A 1 8.37 10.13 2.48
N PRO A 2 8.54 10.97 3.50
CA PRO A 2 7.81 10.86 4.77
C PRO A 2 6.29 10.76 4.52
N ALA A 3 5.58 10.12 5.45
CA ALA A 3 4.12 10.01 5.38
C ALA A 3 3.52 11.40 5.07
N PRO A 4 2.55 11.47 4.15
CA PRO A 4 2.10 12.74 3.64
C PRO A 4 1.36 13.50 4.74
N SER A 5 1.71 14.77 4.95
CA SER A 5 1.04 15.65 5.91
C SER A 5 -0.34 16.14 5.44
N HIS A 6 -0.71 15.77 4.22
CA HIS A 6 -1.93 16.19 3.54
C HIS A 6 -2.54 14.99 2.80
N PRO A 7 -3.85 14.97 2.53
CA PRO A 7 -4.47 13.89 1.75
C PRO A 7 -3.87 13.78 0.35
N VAL A 8 -3.76 12.54 -0.14
CA VAL A 8 -3.45 12.28 -1.55
C VAL A 8 -4.71 12.50 -2.37
N LEU A 9 -4.63 13.37 -3.38
CA LEU A 9 -5.73 13.62 -4.32
C LEU A 9 -5.47 12.85 -5.61
N ALA A 10 -6.52 12.23 -6.15
CA ALA A 10 -6.49 11.56 -7.44
C ALA A 10 -7.80 11.81 -8.19
N ALA A 11 -7.72 11.89 -9.51
CA ALA A 11 -8.89 11.95 -10.38
C ALA A 11 -9.48 10.54 -10.56
N VAL A 12 -10.80 10.46 -10.78
CA VAL A 12 -11.45 9.17 -11.03
C VAL A 12 -10.91 8.56 -12.32
N GLY A 13 -10.49 7.30 -12.25
CA GLY A 13 -9.90 6.56 -13.37
C GLY A 13 -8.38 6.61 -13.42
N GLU A 14 -7.75 7.53 -12.69
CA GLU A 14 -6.29 7.65 -12.61
C GLU A 14 -5.72 6.86 -11.44
N ALA A 15 -4.41 6.57 -11.51
CA ALA A 15 -3.68 5.96 -10.42
C ALA A 15 -3.42 6.97 -9.29
N ALA A 16 -3.47 6.48 -8.05
CA ALA A 16 -3.08 7.24 -6.86
C ALA A 16 -1.87 6.59 -6.21
N VAL A 17 -0.82 7.37 -5.92
CA VAL A 17 0.36 6.89 -5.21
C VAL A 17 0.22 7.23 -3.74
N LEU A 18 0.24 6.21 -2.89
CA LEU A 18 0.20 6.37 -1.43
C LEU A 18 1.62 6.20 -0.87
N PRO A 19 2.33 7.29 -0.53
CA PRO A 19 3.67 7.18 0.01
C PRO A 19 3.64 6.70 1.46
N CYS A 20 4.52 5.75 1.79
CA CYS A 20 4.79 5.32 3.16
C CYS A 20 6.29 5.42 3.43
N CYS A 21 6.67 5.80 4.65
CA CYS A 21 8.05 5.69 5.12
C CYS A 21 8.11 4.69 6.27
N PRO A 22 8.89 3.61 6.15
CA PRO A 22 9.33 2.89 7.33
C PRO A 22 10.22 3.84 8.14
N ASP A 23 10.07 3.83 9.46
CA ASP A 23 10.91 4.66 10.34
C ASP A 23 12.40 4.36 10.08
N LEU A 24 13.15 5.42 9.80
CA LEU A 24 14.54 5.42 9.33
C LEU A 24 15.50 4.90 10.42
N GLY A 25 15.54 3.59 10.57
CA GLY A 25 16.61 2.85 11.27
C GLY A 25 17.06 1.60 10.50
N ALA A 26 16.22 1.10 9.60
CA ALA A 26 16.51 -0.09 8.82
C ALA A 26 16.96 0.31 7.41
N SER A 27 18.26 0.19 7.13
CA SER A 27 18.81 0.08 5.77
C SER A 27 18.39 -1.25 5.08
N ALA A 28 17.33 -1.89 5.56
CA ALA A 28 16.85 -3.18 5.09
C ALA A 28 15.60 -2.95 4.23
N GLN A 29 15.55 -3.63 3.09
CA GLN A 29 14.33 -3.72 2.29
C GLN A 29 13.21 -4.27 3.17
N PRO A 30 11.99 -3.72 3.13
CA PRO A 30 10.90 -4.22 3.95
C PRO A 30 10.63 -5.68 3.61
N SER A 31 10.57 -6.52 4.64
CA SER A 31 10.19 -7.93 4.49
C SER A 31 8.70 -8.10 4.20
N GLU A 32 7.90 -7.13 4.64
CA GLU A 32 6.45 -7.13 4.51
C GLU A 32 5.89 -5.69 4.54
N VAL A 33 4.90 -5.39 3.69
CA VAL A 33 4.17 -4.12 3.68
C VAL A 33 2.68 -4.41 3.45
N SER A 34 1.82 -3.84 4.29
CA SER A 34 0.36 -3.97 4.15
C SER A 34 -0.33 -2.61 4.13
N TRP A 35 -1.25 -2.43 3.19
CA TRP A 35 -2.18 -1.30 3.12
C TRP A 35 -3.58 -1.75 3.52
N LEU A 36 -4.16 -1.08 4.52
CA LEU A 36 -5.50 -1.35 5.04
C LEU A 36 -6.41 -0.14 4.83
N GLN A 37 -7.63 -0.40 4.35
CA GLN A 37 -8.67 0.60 4.27
C GLN A 37 -9.41 0.69 5.61
N MET A 38 -9.35 1.86 6.23
CA MET A 38 -10.13 2.17 7.43
C MET A 38 -11.55 2.63 7.05
N PRO A 39 -12.56 2.40 7.91
CA PRO A 39 -12.47 1.81 9.25
C PRO A 39 -12.54 0.27 9.28
N HIS A 40 -12.77 -0.38 8.15
CA HIS A 40 -13.09 -1.81 8.08
C HIS A 40 -11.86 -2.74 8.13
N SER A 41 -10.65 -2.17 8.15
CA SER A 41 -9.40 -2.91 8.04
C SER A 41 -9.37 -3.85 6.83
N SER A 42 -9.98 -3.43 5.71
CA SER A 42 -10.01 -4.21 4.48
C SER A 42 -8.63 -4.17 3.81
N LEU A 43 -8.11 -5.33 3.41
CA LEU A 43 -6.77 -5.44 2.83
C LEU A 43 -6.75 -4.95 1.38
N VAL A 44 -6.10 -3.80 1.17
CA VAL A 44 -5.97 -3.15 -0.14
C VAL A 44 -4.77 -3.70 -0.91
N HIS A 45 -3.62 -3.81 -0.23
CA HIS A 45 -2.39 -4.33 -0.83
C HIS A 45 -1.59 -5.04 0.25
N HIS A 46 -0.96 -6.16 -0.13
CA HIS A 46 -0.03 -6.89 0.70
C HIS A 46 1.17 -7.27 -0.15
N TYR A 47 2.35 -6.92 0.34
CA TYR A 47 3.64 -7.23 -0.27
C TYR A 47 4.46 -8.01 0.74
N SER A 48 4.90 -9.20 0.36
CA SER A 48 5.78 -10.06 1.16
C SER A 48 6.59 -10.95 0.24
N GLU A 49 7.70 -11.53 0.72
CA GLU A 49 8.59 -12.38 -0.11
C GLU A 49 9.03 -11.71 -1.44
N GLN A 50 9.17 -10.39 -1.42
CA GLN A 50 9.53 -9.57 -2.59
C GLN A 50 8.51 -9.58 -3.74
N LYS A 51 7.22 -9.86 -3.47
CA LYS A 51 6.14 -9.86 -4.46
C LYS A 51 4.80 -9.40 -3.88
N GLY A 52 3.89 -8.95 -4.76
CA GLY A 52 2.51 -8.66 -4.40
C GLY A 52 1.69 -9.94 -4.18
N GLN A 53 0.89 -9.97 -3.12
CA GLN A 53 0.04 -11.10 -2.75
C GLN A 53 -1.43 -10.82 -3.10
N ASP A 54 -1.74 -10.73 -4.40
CA ASP A 54 -3.08 -10.36 -4.90
C ASP A 54 -4.21 -11.24 -4.39
N ARG A 55 -3.94 -12.51 -4.06
CA ARG A 55 -4.97 -13.44 -3.54
C ARG A 55 -5.52 -13.03 -2.18
N GLU A 56 -4.70 -12.37 -1.37
CA GLU A 56 -5.04 -11.96 0.00
C GLU A 56 -5.85 -10.65 0.01
N GLN A 57 -5.71 -9.83 -1.02
CA GLN A 57 -6.45 -8.58 -1.20
C GLN A 57 -7.95 -8.83 -1.27
N THR A 58 -8.75 -7.87 -0.78
CA THR A 58 -10.20 -7.91 -1.00
C THR A 58 -10.51 -7.81 -2.50
N PRO A 59 -11.60 -8.42 -2.97
CA PRO A 59 -11.88 -8.55 -4.41
C PRO A 59 -11.86 -7.24 -5.19
N GLU A 60 -12.17 -6.12 -4.55
CA GLU A 60 -12.24 -4.78 -5.15
C GLU A 60 -10.88 -4.20 -5.55
N TYR A 61 -9.79 -4.71 -4.95
CA TYR A 61 -8.42 -4.20 -5.14
C TYR A 61 -7.50 -5.17 -5.89
N ARG A 62 -7.95 -6.41 -6.14
CA ARG A 62 -7.18 -7.44 -6.85
C ARG A 62 -6.70 -6.96 -8.22
N GLY A 63 -5.39 -7.00 -8.43
CA GLY A 63 -4.76 -6.61 -9.70
C GLY A 63 -4.85 -5.12 -10.02
N ARG A 64 -5.14 -4.28 -9.02
CA ARG A 64 -5.25 -2.81 -9.17
C ARG A 64 -4.22 -2.05 -8.35
N THR A 65 -3.29 -2.75 -7.70
CA THR A 65 -2.30 -2.17 -6.79
C THR A 65 -0.93 -2.81 -7.05
N GLU A 66 0.13 -2.04 -6.84
CA GLU A 66 1.53 -2.44 -7.02
C GLU A 66 2.43 -1.71 -6.02
N LEU A 67 3.61 -2.28 -5.74
CA LEU A 67 4.66 -1.69 -4.89
C LEU A 67 5.95 -1.44 -5.68
#